data_AF-A0A523YAX1-F1
#
_entry.id   AF-A0A523YAX1-F1
#
_cell.length_a   1.000
_cell.length_b   1.000
_cell.length_c   1.000
_cell.angle_alpha   90.00
_cell.angle_beta   90.00
_cell.angle_gamma   90.00
#
_symmetry.space_group_name_H-M   'P 1'
#
loop_
_entity.id
_entity.type
_entity.pdbx_description
1 polymer ?
#
loop_
_entity_poly.entity_id
_entity_poly.type
_entity_poly.pdbx_seq_one_letter_code
_entity_poly.pdbx_strand_id
1 'polypeptide(L)'
;MSQTKRILKEIASGEDYQALATAMNQVDYEAMFVPYMRISQLVSEGKGRIEQSIGNLPLQNKDERRAKFLRDFELATERILPLWQQLNSELMKRKVMEGEVFGFGRKGDPLVKRPEGTIVVLPGAKLEEGERVRFRVVQEAEKLNFGRVLDLNPQSFYFLITQEAREQIRDSLALIRDRLQTSPEPLNEGSLSEIGELLQKLEEVKRLSSTLRTEERERVAAQITKHRKELLHDASIRLMSDFISQQEEREIEDFYQDSQEEKTKALLALGLFRRHTYEAARESLFLGDRPEGYTEVLSEMENKVDSMDSAIELLDAKSALDEVYPKAKGYFEKMDRLFENLVQRAKKIAAVLSSKEVVDPEEIHLTIENAFPEEILFLELRKAFRSSKELLSLRDAFAEMNRWLRNQEIVSSEATFRPYLHHKVLQACDAQMPKAVEGRGAIPPPEDRANQGRQIPPTPTPYPTP
;
A
#
# COMPACT_ATOMS: atom_id res chain seq x y z
N MET A 1 -17.90 50.53 16.31
CA MET A 1 -17.89 49.11 15.86
C MET A 1 -19.30 48.71 15.49
N SER A 2 -19.54 48.01 14.36
CA SER A 2 -20.88 47.49 14.06
C SER A 2 -21.30 46.48 15.13
N GLN A 3 -22.61 46.45 15.44
CA GLN A 3 -23.18 45.55 16.45
C GLN A 3 -22.84 44.08 16.17
N THR A 4 -22.80 43.67 14.89
CA THR A 4 -22.30 42.36 14.42
C THR A 4 -20.90 42.03 14.93
N LYS A 5 -19.93 42.93 14.73
CA LYS A 5 -18.54 42.69 15.14
C LYS A 5 -18.39 42.60 16.65
N ARG A 6 -19.22 43.32 17.40
CA ARG A 6 -19.21 43.26 18.87
C ARG A 6 -19.68 41.89 19.35
N ILE A 7 -20.85 41.42 18.88
CA ILE A 7 -21.42 40.13 19.26
C ILE A 7 -20.45 38.98 18.91
N LEU A 8 -19.93 38.96 17.67
CA LEU A 8 -19.03 37.89 17.24
C LEU A 8 -17.71 37.88 18.02
N LYS A 9 -17.18 39.06 18.39
CA LYS A 9 -15.98 39.14 19.23
C LYS A 9 -16.23 38.66 20.66
N GLU A 10 -17.38 38.97 21.24
CA GLU A 10 -17.77 38.48 22.56
C GLU A 10 -17.83 36.94 22.57
N ILE A 11 -18.41 36.32 21.53
CA ILE A 11 -18.41 34.87 21.34
C ILE A 11 -16.97 34.32 21.18
N ALA A 12 -16.15 34.95 20.34
CA ALA A 12 -14.77 34.50 20.09
C ALA A 12 -13.87 34.55 21.34
N SER A 13 -14.15 35.48 22.26
CA SER A 13 -13.45 35.59 23.54
C SER A 13 -14.02 34.70 24.66
N GLY A 14 -15.15 34.04 24.42
CA GLY A 14 -15.84 33.23 25.42
C GLY A 14 -15.20 31.87 25.67
N GLU A 15 -15.53 31.28 26.82
CA GLU A 15 -15.04 29.95 27.25
C GLU A 15 -15.40 28.86 26.25
N ASP A 16 -16.60 28.89 25.66
CA ASP A 16 -17.04 27.91 24.65
C ASP A 16 -16.13 27.91 23.41
N TYR A 17 -15.69 29.08 22.94
CA TYR A 17 -14.83 29.15 21.76
C TYR A 17 -13.41 28.64 22.06
N GLN A 18 -12.91 28.89 23.27
CA GLN A 18 -11.63 28.33 23.74
C GLN A 18 -11.72 26.81 23.95
N ALA A 19 -12.82 26.32 24.50
CA ALA A 19 -13.09 24.89 24.66
C ALA A 19 -13.17 24.19 23.29
N LEU A 20 -13.85 24.81 22.31
CA LEU A 20 -13.89 24.31 20.94
C LEU A 20 -12.48 24.20 20.34
N ALA A 21 -11.67 25.25 20.47
CA ALA A 21 -10.30 25.25 19.96
C ALA A 21 -9.44 24.15 20.60
N THR A 22 -9.57 23.95 21.91
CA THR A 22 -8.86 22.90 22.64
C THR A 22 -9.27 21.52 22.18
N ALA A 23 -10.58 21.27 22.06
CA ALA A 23 -11.12 20.00 21.61
C ALA A 23 -10.71 19.69 20.17
N MET A 24 -10.75 20.68 19.27
CA MET A 24 -10.29 20.55 17.88
C MET A 24 -8.81 20.16 17.79
N ASN A 25 -7.95 20.79 18.60
CA ASN A 25 -6.51 20.45 18.65
C ASN A 25 -6.27 19.01 19.15
N GLN A 26 -7.14 18.51 20.02
CA GLN A 26 -7.06 17.16 20.57
C GLN A 26 -7.78 16.11 19.72
N VAL A 27 -8.48 16.52 18.65
CA VAL A 27 -9.34 15.65 17.83
C VAL A 27 -10.41 14.94 18.70
N ASP A 28 -10.87 15.63 19.75
CA ASP A 28 -11.89 15.13 20.67
C ASP A 28 -13.28 15.59 20.23
N TYR A 29 -13.93 14.77 19.40
CA TYR A 29 -15.25 15.08 18.87
C TYR A 29 -16.37 15.11 19.91
N GLU A 30 -16.18 14.46 21.06
CA GLU A 30 -17.16 14.49 22.14
C GLU A 30 -17.08 15.83 22.88
N ALA A 31 -15.85 16.27 23.17
CA ALA A 31 -15.59 17.59 23.73
C ALA A 31 -15.87 18.73 22.75
N MET A 32 -15.78 18.52 21.43
CA MET A 32 -16.13 19.54 20.42
C MET A 32 -17.63 19.79 20.33
N PHE A 33 -18.47 18.78 20.58
CA PHE A 33 -19.89 18.84 20.30
C PHE A 33 -20.62 19.90 21.14
N VAL A 34 -20.41 19.91 22.46
CA VAL A 34 -21.13 20.84 23.36
C VAL A 34 -20.76 22.31 23.08
N PRO A 35 -19.47 22.69 22.97
CA PRO A 35 -19.10 24.05 22.62
C PRO A 35 -19.58 24.45 21.22
N TYR A 36 -19.50 23.56 20.22
CA TYR A 36 -20.04 23.82 18.89
C TYR A 36 -21.54 24.16 18.95
N MET A 37 -22.33 23.37 19.67
CA MET A 37 -23.76 23.60 19.85
C MET A 37 -24.04 24.95 20.52
N ARG A 38 -23.26 25.27 21.56
CA ARG A 38 -23.43 26.52 22.30
C ARG A 38 -23.08 27.74 21.45
N ILE A 39 -21.98 27.69 20.69
CA ILE A 39 -21.60 28.75 19.76
C ILE A 39 -22.65 28.92 18.66
N SER A 40 -23.15 27.82 18.07
CA SER A 40 -24.23 27.87 17.06
C SER A 40 -25.48 28.56 17.59
N GLN A 41 -25.84 28.31 18.86
CA GLN A 41 -26.95 28.99 19.53
C GLN A 41 -26.66 30.49 19.69
N LEU A 42 -25.49 30.86 20.23
CA LEU A 42 -25.10 32.27 20.44
C LEU A 42 -25.05 33.07 19.13
N VAL A 43 -24.53 32.46 18.06
CA VAL A 43 -24.50 33.06 16.71
C VAL A 43 -25.92 33.27 16.19
N SER A 44 -26.79 32.27 16.33
CA SER A 44 -28.20 32.35 15.91
C SER A 44 -28.99 33.39 16.69
N GLU A 45 -28.84 33.46 18.00
CA GLU A 45 -29.46 34.48 18.85
C GLU A 45 -28.96 35.88 18.51
N GLY A 46 -27.64 36.02 18.34
CA GLY A 46 -27.01 37.28 17.95
C GLY A 46 -27.51 37.80 16.60
N LYS A 47 -27.62 36.90 15.62
CA LYS A 47 -28.20 37.18 14.30
C LYS A 47 -29.66 37.62 14.43
N GLY A 48 -30.48 36.88 15.18
CA GLY A 48 -31.89 37.19 15.40
C GLY A 48 -32.13 38.57 16.03
N ARG A 49 -31.34 38.96 17.03
CA ARG A 49 -31.44 40.29 17.67
C ARG A 49 -31.18 41.43 16.68
N ILE A 50 -30.22 41.26 15.76
CA ILE A 50 -29.93 42.27 14.75
C ILE A 50 -31.02 42.29 13.68
N GLU A 51 -31.51 41.13 13.25
CA GLU A 51 -32.63 41.05 12.29
C GLU A 51 -33.90 41.73 12.82
N GLN A 52 -34.26 41.49 14.09
CA GLN A 52 -35.38 42.17 14.74
C GLN A 52 -35.17 43.69 14.82
N SER A 53 -33.95 44.13 15.13
CA SER A 53 -33.59 45.55 15.16
C SER A 53 -33.76 46.21 13.80
N ILE A 54 -33.42 45.52 12.70
CA ILE A 54 -33.65 45.98 11.33
C ILE A 54 -35.16 46.01 11.01
N GLY A 55 -35.91 44.99 11.45
CA GLY A 55 -37.37 44.91 11.27
C GLY A 55 -38.14 46.06 11.93
N ASN A 56 -37.66 46.56 13.06
CA ASN A 56 -38.28 47.65 13.83
C ASN A 56 -37.95 49.06 13.32
N LEU A 57 -37.12 49.20 12.27
CA LEU A 57 -36.79 50.52 11.71
C LEU A 57 -38.00 51.14 10.94
N PRO A 58 -38.20 52.47 11.00
CA PRO A 58 -39.36 53.13 10.40
C PRO A 58 -39.27 53.37 8.86
N LEU A 59 -38.50 52.59 8.08
CA LEU A 59 -38.14 52.90 6.68
C LEU A 59 -38.59 51.86 5.62
N GLN A 60 -38.68 52.30 4.35
CA GLN A 60 -39.15 51.56 3.16
C GLN A 60 -38.17 50.51 2.56
N ASN A 61 -36.88 50.46 2.94
CA ASN A 61 -35.88 49.55 2.35
C ASN A 61 -35.41 48.43 3.32
N LYS A 62 -36.33 47.81 4.05
CA LYS A 62 -36.00 46.77 5.05
C LYS A 62 -35.34 45.55 4.41
N ASP A 63 -35.83 45.12 3.25
CA ASP A 63 -35.37 43.91 2.59
C ASP A 63 -33.94 44.05 2.04
N GLU A 64 -33.61 45.17 1.39
CA GLU A 64 -32.23 45.45 0.94
C GLU A 64 -31.25 45.52 2.12
N ARG A 65 -31.66 46.15 3.23
CA ARG A 65 -30.83 46.22 4.45
C ARG A 65 -30.64 44.85 5.09
N ARG A 66 -31.68 44.02 5.12
CA ARG A 66 -31.62 42.65 5.61
C ARG A 66 -30.69 41.80 4.74
N ALA A 67 -30.83 41.85 3.43
CA ALA A 67 -29.99 41.12 2.48
C ALA A 67 -28.51 41.56 2.53
N LYS A 68 -28.25 42.84 2.74
CA LYS A 68 -26.88 43.35 2.98
C LYS A 68 -26.32 42.85 4.30
N PHE A 69 -27.11 42.93 5.37
CA PHE A 69 -26.71 42.43 6.69
C PHE A 69 -26.37 40.94 6.66
N LEU A 70 -27.18 40.10 6.02
CA LEU A 70 -26.94 38.65 5.95
C LEU A 70 -25.57 38.34 5.32
N ARG A 71 -25.25 38.97 4.19
CA ARG A 71 -23.95 38.83 3.52
C ARG A 71 -22.80 39.32 4.39
N ASP A 72 -22.95 40.50 5.00
CA ASP A 72 -21.92 41.09 5.87
C ASP A 72 -21.70 40.25 7.14
N PHE A 73 -22.76 39.61 7.65
CA PHE A 73 -22.73 38.75 8.84
C PHE A 73 -22.01 37.44 8.56
N GLU A 74 -22.28 36.79 7.43
CA GLU A 74 -21.58 35.56 7.01
C GLU A 74 -20.08 35.81 6.87
N LEU A 75 -19.68 36.86 6.13
CA LEU A 75 -18.28 37.24 5.97
C LEU A 75 -17.60 37.59 7.30
N ALA A 76 -18.32 38.25 8.22
CA ALA A 76 -17.78 38.55 9.54
C ALA A 76 -17.62 37.30 10.40
N THR A 77 -18.53 36.33 10.28
CA THR A 77 -18.50 35.08 11.03
C THR A 77 -17.32 34.20 10.58
N GLU A 78 -17.10 34.08 9.28
CA GLU A 78 -15.95 33.38 8.71
C GLU A 78 -14.62 33.95 9.23
N ARG A 79 -14.51 35.29 9.32
CA ARG A 79 -13.30 35.96 9.77
C ARG A 79 -13.07 35.92 11.28
N ILE A 80 -14.14 35.97 12.08
CA ILE A 80 -14.04 36.13 13.55
C ILE A 80 -14.16 34.79 14.28
N LEU A 81 -14.93 33.84 13.73
CA LEU A 81 -15.18 32.51 14.30
C LEU A 81 -14.76 31.39 13.32
N PRO A 82 -13.50 31.38 12.82
CA PRO A 82 -13.07 30.45 11.77
C PRO A 82 -13.23 28.97 12.12
N LEU A 83 -12.99 28.58 13.38
CA LEU A 83 -13.08 27.18 13.83
C LEU A 83 -14.52 26.66 13.78
N TRP A 84 -15.45 27.47 14.28
CA TRP A 84 -16.88 27.16 14.20
C TRP A 84 -17.35 27.13 12.74
N GLN A 85 -16.92 28.09 11.92
CA GLN A 85 -17.30 28.15 10.51
C GLN A 85 -16.79 26.93 9.73
N GLN A 86 -15.59 26.43 10.03
CA GLN A 86 -15.06 25.21 9.44
C GLN A 86 -16.00 24.02 9.69
N LEU A 87 -16.36 23.77 10.96
CA LEU A 87 -17.26 22.67 11.33
C LEU A 87 -18.67 22.86 10.76
N ASN A 88 -19.18 24.09 10.81
CA ASN A 88 -20.49 24.42 10.26
C ASN A 88 -20.54 24.23 8.74
N SER A 89 -19.47 24.58 8.02
CA SER A 89 -19.38 24.39 6.58
C SER A 89 -19.36 22.90 6.22
N GLU A 90 -18.67 22.06 6.99
CA GLU A 90 -18.71 20.60 6.80
C GLU A 90 -20.12 20.04 6.97
N LEU A 91 -20.87 20.49 7.98
CA LEU A 91 -22.26 20.09 8.17
C LEU A 91 -23.17 20.58 7.03
N MET A 92 -22.97 21.81 6.56
CA MET A 92 -23.72 22.39 5.45
C MET A 92 -23.46 21.68 4.12
N LYS A 93 -22.20 21.28 3.83
CA LYS A 93 -21.85 20.45 2.65
C LYS A 93 -22.68 19.16 2.60
N ARG A 94 -23.05 18.62 3.76
CA ARG A 94 -23.87 17.40 3.88
C ARG A 94 -25.37 17.66 3.80
N LYS A 95 -25.78 18.86 3.37
CA LYS A 95 -27.17 19.33 3.32
C LYS A 95 -27.90 19.20 4.66
N VAL A 96 -27.17 19.25 5.78
CA VAL A 96 -27.76 19.32 7.11
C VAL A 96 -28.21 20.76 7.33
N MET A 97 -29.51 20.96 7.47
CA MET A 97 -30.12 22.27 7.64
C MET A 97 -30.90 22.32 8.94
N GLU A 98 -30.98 23.52 9.51
CA GLU A 98 -31.90 23.84 10.59
C GLU A 98 -33.16 24.50 10.02
N GLY A 99 -34.31 24.15 10.57
CA GLY A 99 -35.56 24.84 10.29
C GLY A 99 -36.57 24.66 11.40
N GLU A 100 -37.65 25.41 11.32
CA GLU A 100 -38.74 25.37 12.28
C GLU A 100 -39.96 24.71 11.63
N VAL A 101 -40.61 23.81 12.37
CA VAL A 101 -41.84 23.17 11.93
C VAL A 101 -42.96 24.21 11.94
N PHE A 102 -43.53 24.51 10.77
CA PHE A 102 -44.59 25.52 10.62
C PHE A 102 -45.98 24.91 10.42
N GLY A 103 -46.07 23.58 10.37
CA GLY A 103 -47.34 22.87 10.19
C GLY A 103 -47.13 21.42 9.78
N PHE A 104 -48.23 20.76 9.42
CA PHE A 104 -48.25 19.33 9.11
C PHE A 104 -48.92 19.06 7.76
N GLY A 105 -48.35 18.10 7.02
CA GLY A 105 -48.94 17.60 5.79
C GLY A 105 -50.20 16.77 6.05
N ARG A 106 -50.92 16.40 4.98
CA ARG A 106 -52.17 15.61 5.08
C ARG A 106 -52.03 14.25 5.78
N LYS A 107 -50.81 13.71 5.83
CA LYS A 107 -50.49 12.44 6.50
C LYS A 107 -50.00 12.62 7.95
N GLY A 108 -49.99 13.84 8.47
CA GLY A 108 -49.43 14.18 9.78
C GLY A 108 -47.92 14.38 9.79
N ASP A 109 -47.26 14.37 8.62
CA ASP A 109 -45.81 14.58 8.52
C ASP A 109 -45.45 16.06 8.76
N PRO A 110 -44.46 16.38 9.61
CA PRO A 110 -44.01 17.75 9.83
C PRO A 110 -43.51 18.43 8.55
N LEU A 111 -43.87 19.71 8.39
CA LEU A 111 -43.43 20.59 7.32
C LEU A 111 -42.48 21.65 7.85
N VAL A 112 -41.30 21.74 7.25
CA VAL A 112 -40.26 22.70 7.63
C VAL A 112 -39.96 23.63 6.46
N LYS A 113 -39.83 24.93 6.74
CA LYS A 113 -39.52 25.93 5.71
C LYS A 113 -38.02 26.22 5.70
N ARG A 114 -37.39 26.08 4.54
CA ARG A 114 -36.00 26.51 4.34
C ARG A 114 -35.90 28.04 4.34
N PRO A 115 -34.72 28.62 4.66
CA PRO A 115 -34.48 30.05 4.53
C PRO A 115 -34.77 30.60 3.12
N GLU A 116 -34.62 29.79 2.07
CA GLU A 116 -34.91 30.19 0.69
C GLU A 116 -36.39 29.97 0.27
N GLY A 117 -37.25 29.52 1.19
CA GLY A 117 -38.69 29.44 1.01
C GLY A 117 -39.23 28.09 0.55
N THR A 118 -38.38 27.12 0.19
CA THR A 118 -38.80 25.76 -0.16
C THR A 118 -39.26 24.98 1.06
N ILE A 119 -40.33 24.20 0.92
CA ILE A 119 -40.90 23.39 2.00
C ILE A 119 -40.30 21.98 1.95
N VAL A 120 -39.95 21.44 3.12
CA VAL A 120 -39.40 20.10 3.30
C VAL A 120 -40.33 19.28 4.18
N VAL A 121 -40.74 18.12 3.70
CA VAL A 121 -41.55 17.14 4.42
C VAL A 121 -40.60 16.20 5.18
N LEU A 122 -40.87 15.97 6.46
CA LEU A 122 -40.08 15.09 7.32
C LEU A 122 -40.88 13.83 7.71
N PRO A 123 -41.01 12.85 6.79
CA PRO A 123 -41.88 11.70 7.01
C PRO A 123 -41.50 10.89 8.26
N GLY A 124 -42.50 10.54 9.05
CA GLY A 124 -42.35 9.68 10.24
C GLY A 124 -41.68 10.34 11.46
N ALA A 125 -41.41 11.65 11.41
CA ALA A 125 -40.91 12.40 12.55
C ALA A 125 -42.04 12.79 13.52
N LYS A 126 -41.79 12.68 14.83
CA LYS A 126 -42.70 13.15 15.88
C LYS A 126 -42.20 14.50 16.38
N LEU A 127 -42.63 15.58 15.74
CA LEU A 127 -42.23 16.95 16.07
C LEU A 127 -43.49 17.80 16.26
N GLU A 128 -43.41 18.83 17.10
CA GLU A 128 -44.49 19.79 17.35
C GLU A 128 -44.34 21.05 16.48
N GLU A 129 -45.44 21.79 16.28
CA GLU A 129 -45.39 23.08 15.59
C GLU A 129 -44.59 24.09 16.41
N GLY A 130 -43.71 24.85 15.75
CA GLY A 130 -42.73 25.73 16.40
C GLY A 130 -41.46 25.02 16.86
N GLU A 131 -41.38 23.70 16.76
CA GLU A 131 -40.17 22.97 17.13
C GLU A 131 -39.05 23.21 16.10
N ARG A 132 -37.85 23.52 16.60
CA ARG A 132 -36.65 23.63 15.78
C ARG A 132 -36.05 22.26 15.57
N VAL A 133 -35.89 21.89 14.30
CA VAL A 133 -35.37 20.58 13.90
C VAL A 133 -34.22 20.72 12.92
N ARG A 134 -33.24 19.82 13.07
CA ARG A 134 -32.22 19.58 12.05
C ARG A 134 -32.63 18.44 11.15
N PHE A 135 -32.46 18.64 9.86
CA PHE A 135 -32.82 17.64 8.87
C PHE A 135 -31.86 17.66 7.69
N ARG A 136 -31.76 16.53 7.01
CA ARG A 136 -31.03 16.39 5.75
C ARG A 136 -32.01 16.15 4.62
N VAL A 137 -31.92 16.92 3.53
CA VAL A 137 -32.71 16.66 2.33
C VAL A 137 -32.16 15.41 1.64
N VAL A 138 -33.02 14.40 1.51
CA VAL A 138 -32.72 13.11 0.87
C VAL A 138 -33.26 13.05 -0.56
N GLN A 139 -34.31 13.82 -0.86
CA GLN A 139 -34.89 13.89 -2.20
C GLN A 139 -35.41 15.31 -2.48
N GLU A 140 -35.02 15.85 -3.63
CA GLU A 140 -35.52 17.14 -4.13
C GLU A 140 -36.64 16.89 -5.14
N ALA A 141 -37.74 17.64 -5.05
CA ALA A 141 -38.84 17.57 -6.02
C ALA A 141 -39.39 18.98 -6.31
N GLU A 142 -40.15 19.12 -7.41
CA GLU A 142 -40.54 20.43 -7.96
C GLU A 142 -41.33 21.34 -7.00
N LYS A 143 -42.08 20.77 -6.05
CA LYS A 143 -42.94 21.54 -5.12
C LYS A 143 -42.58 21.37 -3.65
N LEU A 144 -42.06 20.20 -3.27
CA LEU A 144 -41.81 19.81 -1.88
C LEU A 144 -40.57 18.91 -1.87
N ASN A 145 -39.62 19.19 -1.00
CA ASN A 145 -38.48 18.29 -0.77
C ASN A 145 -38.83 17.27 0.31
N PHE A 146 -38.15 16.13 0.32
CA PHE A 146 -38.23 15.16 1.40
C PHE A 146 -36.92 15.15 2.17
N GLY A 147 -37.03 15.23 3.49
CA GLY A 147 -35.91 15.20 4.40
C GLY A 147 -36.00 14.07 5.40
N ARG A 148 -34.90 13.80 6.08
CA ARG A 148 -34.86 12.94 7.26
C ARG A 148 -34.40 13.77 8.44
N VAL A 149 -35.11 13.65 9.56
CA VAL A 149 -34.67 14.26 10.82
C VAL A 149 -33.30 13.71 11.17
N LEU A 150 -32.40 14.62 11.49
CA LEU A 150 -31.07 14.30 11.95
C LEU A 150 -30.96 14.75 13.40
N ASP A 151 -30.99 13.80 14.31
CA ASP A 151 -30.67 14.06 15.70
C ASP A 151 -29.14 14.15 15.82
N LEU A 152 -28.63 15.39 15.93
CA LEU A 152 -27.19 15.62 16.02
C LEU A 152 -26.76 15.39 17.47
N ASN A 153 -26.21 14.21 17.73
CA ASN A 153 -25.49 13.85 18.95
C ASN A 153 -23.97 13.77 18.68
N PRO A 154 -23.11 13.61 19.71
CA PRO A 154 -21.65 13.55 19.53
C PRO A 154 -21.18 12.50 18.52
N GLN A 155 -21.85 11.35 18.44
CA GLN A 155 -21.51 10.30 17.49
C GLN A 155 -21.84 10.72 16.06
N SER A 156 -23.08 11.12 15.79
CA SER A 156 -23.51 11.58 14.45
C SER A 156 -22.73 12.80 13.96
N PHE A 157 -22.34 13.70 14.88
CA PHE A 157 -21.46 14.84 14.61
C PHE A 157 -20.09 14.39 14.13
N TYR A 158 -19.45 13.46 14.85
CA TYR A 158 -18.20 12.85 14.42
C TYR A 158 -18.33 12.18 13.04
N PHE A 159 -19.39 11.41 12.82
CA PHE A 159 -19.62 10.74 11.53
C PHE A 159 -19.72 11.71 10.36
N LEU A 160 -20.41 12.83 10.54
CA LEU A 160 -20.60 13.82 9.48
C LEU A 160 -19.32 14.58 9.15
N ILE A 161 -18.55 14.99 10.17
CA ILE A 161 -17.34 15.81 9.96
C ILE A 161 -16.20 14.99 9.35
N THR A 162 -16.11 13.70 9.69
CA THR A 162 -15.05 12.82 9.18
C THR A 162 -15.43 12.02 7.95
N GLN A 163 -16.66 12.19 7.43
CA GLN A 163 -17.16 11.39 6.31
C GLN A 163 -16.25 11.46 5.09
N GLU A 164 -15.79 12.66 4.71
CA GLU A 164 -14.90 12.86 3.57
C GLU A 164 -13.57 12.13 3.75
N ALA A 165 -12.95 12.28 4.92
CA ALA A 165 -11.70 11.62 5.24
C ALA A 165 -11.85 10.09 5.19
N ARG A 166 -12.96 9.54 5.72
CA ARG A 166 -13.23 8.11 5.66
C ARG A 166 -13.47 7.60 4.24
N GLU A 167 -14.19 8.35 3.42
CA GLU A 167 -14.40 8.03 2.01
C GLU A 167 -13.05 7.99 1.27
N GLN A 168 -12.23 9.03 1.40
CA GLN A 168 -10.89 9.08 0.81
C GLN A 168 -9.98 7.95 1.30
N ILE A 169 -9.96 7.66 2.61
CA ILE A 169 -9.19 6.55 3.18
C ILE A 169 -9.63 5.22 2.57
N ARG A 170 -10.94 4.96 2.54
CA ARG A 170 -11.50 3.72 2.01
C ARG A 170 -11.16 3.56 0.53
N ASP A 171 -11.34 4.61 -0.26
CA ASP A 171 -11.16 4.55 -1.71
C ASP A 171 -9.67 4.41 -2.07
N SER A 172 -8.77 5.08 -1.34
CA SER A 172 -7.31 4.91 -1.49
C SER A 172 -6.84 3.52 -1.11
N LEU A 173 -7.31 2.98 0.03
CA LEU A 173 -6.94 1.61 0.45
C LEU A 173 -7.51 0.55 -0.50
N ALA A 174 -8.72 0.75 -1.03
CA ALA A 174 -9.30 -0.13 -2.05
C ALA A 174 -8.44 -0.13 -3.31
N LEU A 175 -8.03 1.05 -3.81
CA LEU A 175 -7.16 1.17 -4.98
C LEU A 175 -5.82 0.45 -4.79
N ILE A 176 -5.19 0.59 -3.62
CA ILE A 176 -3.91 -0.07 -3.32
C ILE A 176 -4.09 -1.59 -3.28
N ARG A 177 -5.14 -2.08 -2.62
CA ARG A 177 -5.45 -3.51 -2.55
C ARG A 177 -5.71 -4.09 -3.94
N ASP A 178 -6.48 -3.38 -4.77
CA ASP A 178 -6.82 -3.86 -6.10
C ASP A 178 -5.54 -3.95 -6.96
N ARG A 179 -4.62 -2.98 -6.85
CA ARG A 179 -3.29 -3.02 -7.51
C ARG A 179 -2.40 -4.17 -7.04
N LEU A 180 -2.40 -4.48 -5.75
CA LEU A 180 -1.69 -5.64 -5.21
C LEU A 180 -2.22 -6.97 -5.79
N GLN A 181 -3.49 -7.02 -6.19
CA GLN A 181 -4.10 -8.23 -6.78
C GLN A 181 -3.90 -8.34 -8.30
N THR A 182 -3.74 -7.22 -9.01
CA THR A 182 -3.73 -7.20 -10.47
C THR A 182 -2.36 -7.05 -11.12
N SER A 183 -1.25 -7.01 -10.36
CA SER A 183 0.07 -6.91 -10.96
C SER A 183 0.72 -8.28 -11.11
N PRO A 184 0.81 -8.85 -12.32
CA PRO A 184 1.76 -9.94 -12.63
C PRO A 184 2.90 -9.51 -13.55
N GLU A 185 2.96 -8.24 -14.00
CA GLU A 185 3.92 -7.81 -15.02
C GLU A 185 5.35 -7.57 -14.47
N PRO A 186 6.40 -7.82 -15.28
CA PRO A 186 7.79 -7.49 -14.92
C PRO A 186 7.94 -6.00 -14.66
N LEU A 187 8.82 -5.60 -13.72
CA LEU A 187 8.97 -4.18 -13.41
C LEU A 187 9.71 -3.48 -14.56
N ASN A 188 9.11 -2.41 -15.06
CA ASN A 188 9.80 -1.42 -15.88
C ASN A 188 10.03 -0.14 -15.05
N GLU A 189 10.72 0.86 -15.61
CA GLU A 189 10.90 2.16 -14.95
C GLU A 189 9.57 2.79 -14.49
N GLY A 190 8.48 2.55 -15.24
CA GLY A 190 7.13 2.98 -14.86
C GLY A 190 6.59 2.28 -13.61
N SER A 191 6.96 1.02 -13.37
CA SER A 191 6.50 0.24 -12.22
C SER A 191 7.14 0.69 -10.90
N LEU A 192 8.38 1.19 -10.92
CA LEU A 192 9.01 1.80 -9.74
C LEU A 192 8.34 3.12 -9.36
N SER A 193 7.99 3.94 -10.36
CA SER A 193 7.19 5.14 -10.15
C SER A 193 5.83 4.80 -9.53
N GLU A 194 5.16 3.75 -10.03
CA GLU A 194 3.89 3.28 -9.48
C GLU A 194 4.01 2.85 -8.01
N ILE A 195 5.05 2.10 -7.63
CA ILE A 195 5.28 1.74 -6.22
C ILE A 195 5.46 3.00 -5.35
N GLY A 196 6.22 3.99 -5.83
CA GLY A 196 6.39 5.28 -5.17
C GLY A 196 5.06 6.00 -4.93
N GLU A 197 4.22 6.07 -5.96
CA GLU A 197 2.88 6.66 -5.87
C GLU A 197 1.99 5.94 -4.86
N LEU A 198 2.03 4.60 -4.82
CA LEU A 198 1.24 3.81 -3.87
C LEU A 198 1.72 4.01 -2.42
N LEU A 199 3.04 4.09 -2.20
CA LEU A 199 3.59 4.41 -0.88
C LEU A 199 3.23 5.84 -0.45
N GLN A 200 3.24 6.81 -1.38
CA GLN A 200 2.81 8.17 -1.10
C GLN A 200 1.32 8.23 -0.74
N LYS A 201 0.46 7.48 -1.43
CA LYS A 201 -0.96 7.35 -1.06
C LYS A 201 -1.14 6.78 0.34
N LEU A 202 -0.31 5.82 0.77
CA LEU A 202 -0.36 5.31 2.14
C LEU A 202 0.00 6.38 3.18
N GLU A 203 0.95 7.27 2.88
CA GLU A 203 1.26 8.42 3.75
C GLU A 203 0.12 9.45 3.77
N GLU A 204 -0.55 9.68 2.64
CA GLU A 204 -1.76 10.52 2.60
C GLU A 204 -2.88 9.92 3.46
N VAL A 205 -3.10 8.61 3.39
CA VAL A 205 -4.05 7.88 4.25
C VAL A 205 -3.66 8.02 5.72
N LYS A 206 -2.37 7.90 6.07
CA LYS A 206 -1.86 8.13 7.43
C LYS A 206 -2.21 9.54 7.91
N ARG A 207 -1.97 10.56 7.09
CA ARG A 207 -2.30 11.96 7.39
C ARG A 207 -3.81 12.15 7.59
N LEU A 208 -4.64 11.62 6.70
CA LEU A 208 -6.10 11.71 6.82
C LEU A 208 -6.61 11.01 8.09
N SER A 209 -6.02 9.87 8.44
CA SER A 209 -6.40 9.09 9.62
C SER A 209 -6.16 9.81 10.95
N SER A 210 -5.30 10.83 10.97
CA SER A 210 -5.05 11.66 12.16
C SER A 210 -6.29 12.41 12.64
N THR A 211 -7.27 12.62 11.75
CA THR A 211 -8.57 13.23 12.05
C THR A 211 -9.59 12.23 12.61
N LEU A 212 -9.28 10.94 12.66
CA LEU A 212 -10.20 9.93 13.17
C LEU A 212 -10.01 9.72 14.68
N ARG A 213 -11.03 9.16 15.33
CA ARG A 213 -10.93 8.68 16.71
C ARG A 213 -9.83 7.61 16.83
N THR A 214 -9.26 7.48 18.02
CA THR A 214 -8.15 6.57 18.31
C THR A 214 -8.37 5.15 17.80
N GLU A 215 -9.53 4.54 18.09
CA GLU A 215 -9.84 3.17 17.64
C GLU A 215 -9.86 3.02 16.11
N GLU A 216 -10.46 3.97 15.40
CA GLU A 216 -10.50 3.94 13.93
C GLU A 216 -9.12 4.23 13.33
N ARG A 217 -8.39 5.18 13.92
CA ARG A 217 -7.01 5.51 13.52
C ARG A 217 -6.09 4.30 13.68
N GLU A 218 -6.21 3.54 14.77
CA GLU A 218 -5.43 2.31 14.98
C GLU A 218 -5.77 1.23 13.94
N ARG A 219 -7.06 1.06 13.60
CA ARG A 219 -7.47 0.14 12.53
C ARG A 219 -6.88 0.54 11.18
N VAL A 220 -6.95 1.83 10.84
CA VAL A 220 -6.36 2.36 9.59
C VAL A 220 -4.84 2.21 9.61
N ALA A 221 -4.17 2.49 10.73
CA ALA A 221 -2.73 2.31 10.88
C ALA A 221 -2.31 0.84 10.65
N ALA A 222 -3.05 -0.12 11.22
CA ALA A 222 -2.80 -1.54 10.99
C ALA A 222 -2.97 -1.92 9.51
N GLN A 223 -3.97 -1.36 8.83
CA GLN A 223 -4.17 -1.54 7.38
C GLN A 223 -3.00 -0.94 6.59
N ILE A 224 -2.57 0.29 6.90
CA ILE A 224 -1.42 0.94 6.25
C ILE A 224 -0.17 0.06 6.39
N THR A 225 0.15 -0.39 7.62
CA THR A 225 1.32 -1.25 7.85
C THR A 225 1.22 -2.56 7.07
N LYS A 226 0.03 -3.16 6.98
CA LYS A 226 -0.19 -4.38 6.20
C LYS A 226 0.08 -4.14 4.70
N HIS A 227 -0.57 -3.14 4.10
CA HIS A 227 -0.43 -2.86 2.67
C HIS A 227 0.99 -2.43 2.32
N ARG A 228 1.65 -1.64 3.19
CA ARG A 228 3.06 -1.25 3.01
C ARG A 228 3.99 -2.46 2.97
N LYS A 229 3.80 -3.43 3.88
CA LYS A 229 4.57 -4.67 3.90
C LYS A 229 4.36 -5.49 2.64
N GLU A 230 3.11 -5.63 2.20
CA GLU A 230 2.76 -6.37 0.98
C GLU A 230 3.39 -5.70 -0.26
N LEU A 231 3.24 -4.38 -0.42
CA LEU A 231 3.83 -3.63 -1.54
C LEU A 231 5.35 -3.78 -1.60
N LEU A 232 6.04 -3.53 -0.48
CA LEU A 232 7.50 -3.63 -0.43
C LEU A 232 7.98 -5.06 -0.60
N HIS A 233 7.20 -6.04 -0.13
CA HIS A 233 7.53 -7.44 -0.31
C HIS A 233 7.52 -7.83 -1.79
N ASP A 234 6.44 -7.53 -2.48
CA ASP A 234 6.27 -7.85 -3.91
C ASP A 234 7.27 -7.08 -4.77
N ALA A 235 7.44 -5.77 -4.50
CA ALA A 235 8.44 -4.95 -5.15
C ALA A 235 9.86 -5.51 -4.98
N SER A 236 10.21 -5.93 -3.76
CA SER A 236 11.56 -6.45 -3.48
C SER A 236 11.85 -7.76 -4.21
N ILE A 237 10.87 -8.66 -4.33
CA ILE A 237 11.05 -9.91 -5.07
C ILE A 237 11.25 -9.62 -6.56
N ARG A 238 10.45 -8.72 -7.14
CA ARG A 238 10.53 -8.41 -8.56
C ARG A 238 11.84 -7.71 -8.90
N LEU A 239 12.18 -6.63 -8.17
CA LEU A 239 13.43 -5.89 -8.38
C LEU A 239 14.65 -6.79 -8.25
N MET A 240 14.68 -7.65 -7.22
CA MET A 240 15.73 -8.65 -7.11
C MET A 240 15.81 -9.53 -8.35
N SER A 241 14.68 -10.06 -8.82
CA SER A 241 14.66 -10.97 -9.98
C SER A 241 15.13 -10.25 -11.25
N ASP A 242 14.70 -9.00 -11.43
CA ASP A 242 15.05 -8.16 -12.58
C ASP A 242 16.54 -7.77 -12.55
N PHE A 243 17.07 -7.29 -11.42
CA PHE A 243 18.49 -6.93 -11.30
C PHE A 243 19.41 -8.09 -11.56
N ILE A 244 19.13 -9.24 -10.95
CA ILE A 244 19.98 -10.41 -11.10
C ILE A 244 19.91 -10.93 -12.54
N SER A 245 18.72 -10.91 -13.16
CA SER A 245 18.55 -11.31 -14.56
C SER A 245 19.30 -10.36 -15.50
N GLN A 246 19.13 -9.04 -15.35
CA GLN A 246 19.83 -8.04 -16.16
C GLN A 246 21.34 -8.10 -15.97
N GLN A 247 21.82 -8.39 -14.76
CA GLN A 247 23.24 -8.58 -14.50
C GLN A 247 23.77 -9.80 -15.30
N GLU A 248 23.10 -10.95 -15.21
CA GLU A 248 23.48 -12.15 -15.97
C GLU A 248 23.44 -11.89 -17.48
N GLU A 249 22.41 -11.19 -17.97
CA GLU A 249 22.30 -10.83 -19.38
C GLU A 249 23.48 -9.98 -19.84
N ARG A 250 23.79 -8.87 -19.16
CA ARG A 250 24.95 -8.02 -19.49
C ARG A 250 26.25 -8.81 -19.52
N GLU A 251 26.45 -9.70 -18.57
CA GLU A 251 27.66 -10.54 -18.52
C GLU A 251 27.73 -11.55 -19.68
N ILE A 252 26.59 -12.10 -20.13
CA ILE A 252 26.53 -12.93 -21.34
C ILE A 252 26.85 -12.09 -22.57
N GLU A 253 26.30 -10.87 -22.66
CA GLU A 253 26.61 -9.96 -23.76
C GLU A 253 28.10 -9.63 -23.82
N ASP A 254 28.73 -9.42 -22.66
CA ASP A 254 30.16 -9.18 -22.52
C ASP A 254 31.01 -10.43 -22.82
N PHE A 255 30.51 -11.63 -22.52
CA PHE A 255 31.21 -12.87 -22.78
C PHE A 255 31.26 -13.22 -24.28
N TYR A 256 30.21 -12.87 -25.04
CA TYR A 256 30.08 -13.15 -26.48
C TYR A 256 30.18 -11.90 -27.36
N GLN A 257 30.98 -10.90 -26.98
CA GLN A 257 31.10 -9.61 -27.69
C GLN A 257 31.36 -9.73 -29.20
N ASP A 258 32.04 -10.79 -29.62
CA ASP A 258 32.45 -11.01 -31.02
C ASP A 258 31.38 -11.71 -31.87
N SER A 259 30.29 -12.20 -31.29
CA SER A 259 29.28 -13.01 -32.01
C SER A 259 27.85 -12.72 -31.57
N GLN A 260 27.12 -11.95 -32.39
CA GLN A 260 25.71 -11.63 -32.18
C GLN A 260 24.81 -12.88 -32.21
N GLU A 261 25.16 -13.88 -33.03
CA GLU A 261 24.42 -15.13 -33.12
C GLU A 261 24.58 -15.96 -31.83
N GLU A 262 25.80 -16.11 -31.33
CA GLU A 262 26.06 -16.84 -30.08
C GLU A 262 25.45 -16.13 -28.87
N LYS A 263 25.56 -14.79 -28.82
CA LYS A 263 24.88 -13.96 -27.82
C LYS A 263 23.39 -14.24 -27.78
N THR A 264 22.72 -14.18 -28.94
CA THR A 264 21.27 -14.37 -29.02
C THR A 264 20.88 -15.79 -28.58
N LYS A 265 21.63 -16.82 -29.02
CA LYS A 265 21.40 -18.22 -28.63
C LYS A 265 21.65 -18.48 -27.14
N ALA A 266 22.71 -17.92 -26.56
CA ALA A 266 22.99 -18.04 -25.13
C ALA A 266 21.90 -17.38 -24.27
N LEU A 267 21.36 -16.25 -24.72
CA LEU A 267 20.24 -15.58 -24.07
C LEU A 267 18.92 -16.37 -24.19
N LEU A 268 18.79 -17.32 -25.11
CA LEU A 268 17.62 -18.23 -25.18
C LEU A 268 17.74 -19.46 -24.27
N ALA A 269 18.92 -19.74 -23.69
CA ALA A 269 19.09 -20.84 -22.73
C ALA A 269 18.38 -20.55 -21.40
N LEU A 270 18.30 -21.53 -20.50
CA LEU A 270 17.58 -21.36 -19.22
C LEU A 270 18.15 -20.23 -18.33
N GLY A 271 19.45 -19.94 -18.47
CA GLY A 271 20.19 -19.10 -17.53
C GLY A 271 20.52 -19.79 -16.22
N LEU A 272 21.34 -19.13 -15.41
CA LEU A 272 21.69 -19.52 -14.05
C LEU A 272 20.87 -18.76 -13.01
N PHE A 273 20.52 -17.50 -13.28
CA PHE A 273 19.77 -16.67 -12.33
C PHE A 273 18.52 -15.99 -12.93
N ARG A 274 18.24 -16.22 -14.22
CA ARG A 274 17.02 -15.77 -14.89
C ARG A 274 15.79 -16.56 -14.47
N ARG A 275 15.11 -16.06 -13.43
CA ARG A 275 13.98 -16.72 -12.78
C ARG A 275 12.80 -17.01 -13.72
N HIS A 276 12.42 -16.07 -14.58
CA HIS A 276 11.27 -16.25 -15.47
C HIS A 276 11.49 -17.35 -16.52
N THR A 277 12.68 -17.40 -17.13
CA THR A 277 13.05 -18.46 -18.07
C THR A 277 13.07 -19.82 -17.37
N TYR A 278 13.59 -19.87 -16.14
CA TYR A 278 13.54 -21.05 -15.28
C TYR A 278 12.12 -21.53 -14.99
N GLU A 279 11.24 -20.64 -14.52
CA GLU A 279 9.85 -20.95 -14.17
C GLU A 279 9.07 -21.44 -15.40
N ALA A 280 9.22 -20.76 -16.55
CA ALA A 280 8.57 -21.16 -17.80
C ALA A 280 8.98 -22.57 -18.26
N ALA A 281 10.28 -22.90 -18.21
CA ALA A 281 10.74 -24.23 -18.59
C ALA A 281 10.33 -25.31 -17.57
N ARG A 282 10.26 -24.96 -16.28
CA ARG A 282 9.79 -25.87 -15.24
C ARG A 282 8.31 -26.19 -15.44
N GLU A 283 7.51 -25.17 -15.72
CA GLU A 283 6.07 -25.30 -15.96
C GLU A 283 5.80 -26.08 -17.24
N SER A 284 6.50 -25.85 -18.35
CA SER A 284 6.29 -26.65 -19.55
C SER A 284 6.70 -28.13 -19.33
N LEU A 285 7.90 -28.35 -18.80
CA LEU A 285 8.48 -29.70 -18.77
C LEU A 285 7.99 -30.61 -17.64
N PHE A 286 7.41 -30.10 -16.54
CA PHE A 286 7.14 -30.92 -15.35
C PHE A 286 5.68 -30.86 -14.83
N LEU A 287 4.70 -30.65 -15.70
CA LEU A 287 3.26 -30.65 -15.34
C LEU A 287 2.68 -32.02 -14.92
N GLY A 288 3.47 -33.11 -14.91
CA GLY A 288 3.01 -34.45 -14.53
C GLY A 288 4.14 -35.43 -14.17
N ASP A 289 3.82 -36.73 -14.14
CA ASP A 289 4.76 -37.81 -13.78
C ASP A 289 5.87 -38.06 -14.84
N ARG A 290 5.71 -37.49 -16.03
CA ARG A 290 6.60 -37.62 -17.20
C ARG A 290 6.85 -36.23 -17.80
N PRO A 291 7.99 -36.01 -18.47
CA PRO A 291 8.24 -34.73 -19.10
C PRO A 291 7.34 -34.52 -20.31
N GLU A 292 7.03 -33.26 -20.64
CA GLU A 292 6.31 -32.91 -21.87
C GLU A 292 7.06 -33.44 -23.11
N GLY A 293 6.32 -34.02 -24.08
CA GLY A 293 6.89 -34.65 -25.26
C GLY A 293 7.30 -36.12 -25.08
N TYR A 294 7.33 -36.63 -23.85
CA TYR A 294 7.75 -38.02 -23.57
C TYR A 294 6.85 -39.05 -24.24
N THR A 295 5.54 -38.90 -24.11
CA THR A 295 4.55 -39.82 -24.67
C THR A 295 4.51 -39.76 -26.20
N GLU A 296 4.66 -38.56 -26.75
CA GLU A 296 4.65 -38.30 -28.19
C GLU A 296 5.86 -38.94 -28.85
N VAL A 297 7.07 -38.70 -28.33
CA VAL A 297 8.31 -39.24 -28.90
C VAL A 297 8.35 -40.76 -28.83
N LEU A 298 7.93 -41.35 -27.70
CA LEU A 298 7.88 -42.81 -27.59
C LEU A 298 6.83 -43.42 -28.51
N SER A 299 5.64 -42.83 -28.63
CA SER A 299 4.60 -43.29 -29.56
C SER A 299 5.07 -43.20 -31.02
N GLU A 300 5.75 -42.12 -31.40
CA GLU A 300 6.34 -41.99 -32.74
C GLU A 300 7.39 -43.07 -33.03
N MET A 301 8.22 -43.40 -32.04
CA MET A 301 9.24 -44.45 -32.18
C MET A 301 8.59 -45.83 -32.22
N GLU A 302 7.60 -46.11 -31.36
CA GLU A 302 6.80 -47.34 -31.35
C GLU A 302 6.13 -47.58 -32.72
N ASN A 303 5.53 -46.54 -33.31
CA ASN A 303 4.89 -46.63 -34.62
C ASN A 303 5.88 -46.88 -35.78
N LYS A 304 7.19 -46.69 -35.55
CA LYS A 304 8.27 -46.91 -36.52
C LYS A 304 9.06 -48.19 -36.26
N VAL A 305 8.67 -49.01 -35.27
CA VAL A 305 9.31 -50.30 -35.01
C VAL A 305 8.92 -51.30 -36.10
N ASP A 306 9.84 -51.50 -37.04
CA ASP A 306 9.73 -52.41 -38.17
C ASP A 306 10.85 -53.49 -38.19
N SER A 307 11.81 -53.40 -37.26
CA SER A 307 12.96 -54.29 -37.16
C SER A 307 13.39 -54.51 -35.71
N MET A 308 14.27 -55.49 -35.49
CA MET A 308 14.87 -55.72 -34.18
C MET A 308 15.78 -54.55 -33.75
N ASP A 309 16.44 -53.90 -34.71
CA ASP A 309 17.31 -52.74 -34.45
C ASP A 309 16.47 -51.52 -34.01
N SER A 310 15.35 -51.24 -34.67
CA SER A 310 14.44 -50.14 -34.26
C SER A 310 13.73 -50.42 -32.93
N ALA A 311 13.50 -51.69 -32.57
CA ALA A 311 13.02 -52.08 -31.25
C ALA A 311 14.07 -51.87 -30.15
N ILE A 312 15.34 -52.13 -30.42
CA ILE A 312 16.45 -51.86 -29.49
C ILE A 312 16.60 -50.35 -29.28
N GLU A 313 16.56 -49.54 -30.35
CA GLU A 313 16.62 -48.08 -30.25
C GLU A 313 15.49 -47.49 -29.39
N LEU A 314 14.27 -48.03 -29.49
CA LEU A 314 13.14 -47.64 -28.63
C LEU A 314 13.40 -47.97 -27.16
N LEU A 315 13.90 -49.17 -26.86
CA LEU A 315 14.20 -49.60 -25.49
C LEU A 315 15.34 -48.77 -24.88
N ASP A 316 16.37 -48.47 -25.66
CA ASP A 316 17.49 -47.64 -25.25
C ASP A 316 17.05 -46.20 -24.97
N ALA A 317 16.23 -45.60 -25.85
CA ALA A 317 15.69 -44.25 -25.65
C ALA A 317 14.80 -44.17 -24.40
N LYS A 318 13.94 -45.18 -24.18
CA LYS A 318 13.10 -45.26 -22.98
C LYS A 318 13.94 -45.40 -21.71
N SER A 319 14.92 -46.30 -21.70
CA SER A 319 15.81 -46.50 -20.56
C SER A 319 16.65 -45.26 -20.26
N ALA A 320 17.15 -44.58 -21.30
CA ALA A 320 17.92 -43.35 -21.15
C ALA A 320 17.08 -42.21 -20.58
N LEU A 321 15.84 -42.02 -21.06
CA LEU A 321 14.91 -41.03 -20.51
C LEU A 321 14.54 -41.34 -19.06
N ASP A 322 14.29 -42.60 -18.71
CA ASP A 322 14.01 -43.05 -17.34
C ASP A 322 15.18 -42.77 -16.39
N GLU A 323 16.43 -42.86 -16.86
CA GLU A 323 17.63 -42.57 -16.07
C GLU A 323 17.89 -41.06 -15.90
N VAL A 324 17.70 -40.30 -16.98
CA VAL A 324 18.07 -38.87 -17.04
C VAL A 324 17.01 -37.96 -16.41
N TYR A 325 15.72 -38.31 -16.55
CA TYR A 325 14.62 -37.48 -16.05
C TYR A 325 14.70 -37.17 -14.55
N PRO A 326 14.97 -38.13 -13.62
CA PRO A 326 15.12 -37.82 -12.20
C PRO A 326 16.29 -36.88 -11.91
N LYS A 327 17.38 -36.96 -12.68
CA LYS A 327 18.54 -36.07 -12.54
C LYS A 327 18.20 -34.65 -13.03
N ALA A 328 17.54 -34.53 -14.17
CA ALA A 328 17.04 -33.25 -14.67
C ALA A 328 16.04 -32.63 -13.67
N LYS A 329 15.08 -33.40 -13.15
CA LYS A 329 14.18 -32.93 -12.09
C LYS A 329 14.93 -32.47 -10.84
N GLY A 330 15.95 -33.21 -10.42
CA GLY A 330 16.82 -32.84 -9.30
C GLY A 330 17.55 -31.51 -9.50
N TYR A 331 17.87 -31.12 -10.75
CA TYR A 331 18.36 -29.78 -11.06
C TYR A 331 17.33 -28.70 -10.69
N PHE A 332 16.08 -28.84 -11.13
CA PHE A 332 15.02 -27.88 -10.84
C PHE A 332 14.72 -27.80 -9.35
N GLU A 333 14.63 -28.93 -8.64
CA GLU A 333 14.43 -28.92 -7.18
C GLU A 333 15.53 -28.17 -6.41
N LYS A 334 16.76 -28.15 -6.95
CA LYS A 334 17.89 -27.42 -6.39
C LYS A 334 17.83 -25.93 -6.73
N MET A 335 17.42 -25.60 -7.95
CA MET A 335 17.16 -24.22 -8.37
C MET A 335 15.99 -23.60 -7.61
N ASP A 336 14.94 -24.36 -7.31
CA ASP A 336 13.84 -23.92 -6.43
C ASP A 336 14.39 -23.46 -5.08
N ARG A 337 15.29 -24.23 -4.46
CA ARG A 337 15.94 -23.85 -3.19
C ARG A 337 16.80 -22.60 -3.33
N LEU A 338 17.51 -22.45 -4.45
CA LEU A 338 18.30 -21.25 -4.73
C LEU A 338 17.39 -20.01 -4.78
N PHE A 339 16.33 -20.04 -5.59
CA PHE A 339 15.41 -18.92 -5.73
C PHE A 339 14.63 -18.66 -4.44
N GLU A 340 14.25 -19.69 -3.69
CA GLU A 340 13.65 -19.55 -2.37
C GLU A 340 14.58 -18.80 -1.41
N ASN A 341 15.87 -19.14 -1.38
CA ASN A 341 16.84 -18.43 -0.52
C ASN A 341 16.99 -16.96 -0.91
N LEU A 342 17.03 -16.66 -2.22
CA LEU A 342 17.07 -15.29 -2.73
C LEU A 342 15.80 -14.53 -2.35
N VAL A 343 14.62 -15.14 -2.51
CA VAL A 343 13.33 -14.58 -2.08
C VAL A 343 13.29 -14.33 -0.56
N GLN A 344 13.83 -15.24 0.25
CA GLN A 344 13.91 -15.03 1.70
C GLN A 344 14.84 -13.88 2.07
N ARG A 345 15.90 -13.66 1.29
CA ARG A 345 16.76 -12.48 1.45
C ARG A 345 16.03 -11.20 1.07
N ALA A 346 15.32 -11.18 -0.07
CA ALA A 346 14.47 -10.07 -0.48
C ALA A 346 13.39 -9.74 0.58
N LYS A 347 12.78 -10.77 1.19
CA LYS A 347 11.84 -10.63 2.32
C LYS A 347 12.44 -9.87 3.50
N LYS A 348 13.68 -10.18 3.87
CA LYS A 348 14.37 -9.50 4.98
C LYS A 348 14.63 -8.04 4.67
N ILE A 349 15.01 -7.73 3.43
CA ILE A 349 15.22 -6.35 2.97
C ILE A 349 13.90 -5.58 2.96
N ALA A 350 12.84 -6.18 2.41
CA ALA A 350 11.49 -5.60 2.41
C ALA A 350 11.02 -5.29 3.84
N ALA A 351 11.29 -6.17 4.80
CA ALA A 351 10.95 -5.95 6.20
C ALA A 351 11.69 -4.73 6.78
N VAL A 352 12.98 -4.55 6.49
CA VAL A 352 13.75 -3.37 6.89
C VAL A 352 13.20 -2.11 6.24
N LEU A 353 12.94 -2.12 4.93
CA LEU A 353 12.37 -0.99 4.21
C LEU A 353 10.97 -0.63 4.76
N SER A 354 10.17 -1.63 5.12
CA SER A 354 8.82 -1.41 5.67
C SER A 354 8.81 -0.74 7.03
N SER A 355 9.93 -0.82 7.77
CA SER A 355 10.08 -0.19 9.09
C SER A 355 10.43 1.29 9.02
N LYS A 356 10.92 1.77 7.87
CA LYS A 356 11.19 3.20 7.63
C LYS A 356 9.87 3.92 7.37
N GLU A 357 9.72 5.15 7.87
CA GLU A 357 8.50 5.94 7.64
C GLU A 357 8.40 6.41 6.19
N VAL A 358 9.45 7.01 5.66
CA VAL A 358 9.52 7.44 4.26
C VAL A 358 10.58 6.61 3.56
N VAL A 359 10.24 6.09 2.39
CA VAL A 359 11.19 5.37 1.54
C VAL A 359 11.00 5.89 0.13
N ASP A 360 12.07 6.45 -0.41
CA ASP A 360 12.15 6.91 -1.80
C ASP A 360 12.25 5.69 -2.73
N PRO A 361 11.52 5.63 -3.86
CA PRO A 361 11.73 4.62 -4.89
C PRO A 361 13.20 4.38 -5.27
N GLU A 362 14.02 5.43 -5.34
CA GLU A 362 15.46 5.27 -5.62
C GLU A 362 16.19 4.54 -4.48
N GLU A 363 15.80 4.80 -3.23
CA GLU A 363 16.34 4.10 -2.06
C GLU A 363 15.93 2.61 -2.07
N ILE A 364 14.70 2.30 -2.47
CA ILE A 364 14.22 0.91 -2.65
C ILE A 364 15.12 0.20 -3.66
N HIS A 365 15.27 0.80 -4.85
CA HIS A 365 16.09 0.28 -5.94
C HIS A 365 17.52 -0.01 -5.48
N LEU A 366 18.22 1.01 -4.98
CA LEU A 366 19.61 0.90 -4.55
C LEU A 366 19.79 -0.08 -3.38
N THR A 367 18.85 -0.11 -2.43
CA THR A 367 18.96 -1.03 -1.28
C THR A 367 18.84 -2.48 -1.73
N ILE A 368 17.95 -2.77 -2.68
CA ILE A 368 17.77 -4.12 -3.21
C ILE A 368 18.97 -4.49 -4.08
N GLU A 369 19.36 -3.66 -5.04
CA GLU A 369 20.52 -3.89 -5.92
C GLU A 369 21.78 -4.22 -5.11
N ASN A 370 22.13 -3.37 -4.13
CA ASN A 370 23.30 -3.58 -3.27
C ASN A 370 23.23 -4.83 -2.38
N ALA A 371 22.05 -5.43 -2.23
CA ALA A 371 21.89 -6.62 -1.40
C ALA A 371 22.12 -7.93 -2.15
N PHE A 372 22.20 -7.89 -3.48
CA PHE A 372 22.41 -9.05 -4.35
C PHE A 372 23.66 -8.91 -5.25
N PRO A 373 24.85 -8.61 -4.69
CA PRO A 373 26.08 -8.64 -5.47
C PRO A 373 26.47 -10.08 -5.82
N GLU A 374 27.40 -10.23 -6.76
CA GLU A 374 27.83 -11.52 -7.30
C GLU A 374 28.28 -12.51 -6.22
N GLU A 375 29.00 -12.05 -5.18
CA GLU A 375 29.48 -12.91 -4.10
C GLU A 375 28.34 -13.56 -3.33
N ILE A 376 27.21 -12.85 -3.21
CA ILE A 376 26.00 -13.36 -2.56
C ILE A 376 25.32 -14.38 -3.46
N LEU A 377 25.21 -14.12 -4.76
CA LEU A 377 24.64 -15.06 -5.72
C LEU A 377 25.43 -16.38 -5.72
N PHE A 378 26.76 -16.29 -5.72
CA PHE A 378 27.63 -17.46 -5.62
C PHE A 378 27.51 -18.18 -4.28
N LEU A 379 27.37 -17.44 -3.17
CA LEU A 379 27.14 -18.04 -1.87
C LEU A 379 25.82 -18.85 -1.84
N GLU A 380 24.73 -18.30 -2.36
CA GLU A 380 23.45 -19.02 -2.41
C GLU A 380 23.51 -20.21 -3.38
N LEU A 381 24.24 -20.08 -4.50
CA LEU A 381 24.49 -21.19 -5.44
C LEU A 381 25.20 -22.37 -4.76
N ARG A 382 26.24 -22.10 -3.95
CA ARG A 382 26.95 -23.13 -3.17
C ARG A 382 26.12 -23.78 -2.07
N LYS A 383 25.11 -23.08 -1.55
CA LYS A 383 24.18 -23.68 -0.58
C LYS A 383 23.21 -24.65 -1.24
N ALA A 384 22.81 -24.37 -2.49
CA ALA A 384 21.97 -25.27 -3.27
C ALA A 384 22.76 -26.48 -3.78
N PHE A 385 23.93 -26.25 -4.39
CA PHE A 385 24.78 -27.26 -5.03
C PHE A 385 26.08 -27.50 -4.24
N ARG A 386 26.40 -28.75 -3.93
CA ARG A 386 27.56 -29.13 -3.11
C ARG A 386 28.89 -28.98 -3.84
N SER A 387 28.87 -28.96 -5.18
CA SER A 387 30.07 -28.79 -6.01
C SER A 387 29.71 -28.34 -7.42
N SER A 388 30.70 -27.78 -8.13
CA SER A 388 30.63 -27.50 -9.57
C SER A 388 30.28 -28.75 -10.38
N LYS A 389 30.86 -29.90 -10.01
CA LYS A 389 30.58 -31.19 -10.65
C LYS A 389 29.12 -31.63 -10.52
N GLU A 390 28.51 -31.44 -9.34
CA GLU A 390 27.08 -31.75 -9.14
C GLU A 390 26.21 -30.87 -10.03
N LEU A 391 26.43 -29.55 -10.00
CA LEU A 391 25.65 -28.60 -10.78
C LEU A 391 25.73 -28.92 -12.28
N LEU A 392 26.93 -29.07 -12.82
CA LEU A 392 27.16 -29.34 -14.24
C LEU A 392 26.58 -30.70 -14.63
N SER A 393 26.71 -31.74 -13.80
CA SER A 393 26.13 -33.05 -14.08
C SER A 393 24.60 -33.03 -14.13
N LEU A 394 23.95 -32.29 -13.23
CA LEU A 394 22.49 -32.17 -13.22
C LEU A 394 21.99 -31.31 -14.39
N ARG A 395 22.74 -30.28 -14.77
CA ARG A 395 22.45 -29.45 -15.95
C ARG A 395 22.68 -30.19 -17.27
N ASP A 396 23.71 -31.03 -17.35
CA ASP A 396 23.96 -31.89 -18.51
C ASP A 396 22.82 -32.91 -18.69
N ALA A 397 22.27 -33.45 -17.60
CA ALA A 397 21.08 -34.29 -17.65
C ALA A 397 19.86 -33.56 -18.23
N PHE A 398 19.67 -32.27 -17.92
CA PHE A 398 18.61 -31.47 -18.55
C PHE A 398 18.81 -31.33 -20.07
N ALA A 399 20.03 -31.05 -20.53
CA ALA A 399 20.33 -30.97 -21.96
C ALA A 399 20.18 -32.32 -22.67
N GLU A 400 20.59 -33.42 -22.02
CA GLU A 400 20.45 -34.78 -22.53
C GLU A 400 18.97 -35.21 -22.63
N MET A 401 18.16 -34.89 -21.63
CA MET A 401 16.71 -35.11 -21.68
C MET A 401 16.09 -34.41 -22.88
N ASN A 402 16.41 -33.13 -23.10
CA ASN A 402 15.91 -32.38 -24.25
C ASN A 402 16.39 -32.91 -25.61
N ARG A 403 17.58 -33.54 -25.65
CA ARG A 403 18.06 -34.25 -26.85
C ARG A 403 17.18 -35.46 -27.16
N TRP A 404 16.85 -36.27 -26.16
CA TRP A 404 15.94 -37.41 -26.32
C TRP A 404 14.52 -36.99 -26.70
N LEU A 405 14.04 -35.88 -26.13
CA LEU A 405 12.74 -35.28 -26.47
C LEU A 405 12.73 -34.54 -27.82
N ARG A 406 13.86 -34.50 -28.55
CA ARG A 406 14.03 -33.83 -29.85
C ARG A 406 13.80 -32.31 -29.81
N ASN A 407 13.98 -31.66 -28.65
CA ASN A 407 13.91 -30.22 -28.48
C ASN A 407 15.22 -29.54 -28.95
N GLN A 408 15.47 -29.55 -30.27
CA GLN A 408 16.74 -29.10 -30.86
C GLN A 408 17.08 -27.64 -30.57
N GLU A 409 16.07 -26.77 -30.44
CA GLU A 409 16.27 -25.37 -30.07
C GLU A 409 16.88 -25.23 -28.68
N ILE A 410 16.33 -25.92 -27.68
CA ILE A 410 16.85 -25.93 -26.30
C ILE A 410 18.25 -26.53 -26.27
N VAL A 411 18.47 -27.66 -26.97
CA VAL A 411 19.80 -28.31 -27.02
C VAL A 411 20.86 -27.38 -27.62
N SER A 412 20.51 -26.66 -28.68
CA SER A 412 21.38 -25.68 -29.32
C SER A 412 21.70 -24.52 -28.38
N SER A 413 20.68 -23.91 -27.77
CA SER A 413 20.86 -22.79 -26.82
C SER A 413 21.69 -23.18 -25.59
N GLU A 414 21.44 -24.36 -25.01
CA GLU A 414 22.22 -24.89 -23.88
C GLU A 414 23.68 -25.18 -24.26
N ALA A 415 23.93 -25.69 -25.48
CA ALA A 415 25.28 -25.91 -25.97
C ALA A 415 26.04 -24.58 -26.14
N THR A 416 25.37 -23.54 -26.66
CA THR A 416 25.96 -22.20 -26.78
C THR A 416 26.17 -21.53 -25.42
N PHE A 417 25.29 -21.74 -24.44
CA PHE A 417 25.41 -21.20 -23.07
C PHE A 417 26.46 -21.89 -22.21
N ARG A 418 26.79 -23.16 -22.52
CA ARG A 418 27.71 -24.00 -21.74
C ARG A 418 29.06 -23.34 -21.41
N PRO A 419 29.78 -22.67 -22.34
CA PRO A 419 31.04 -21.99 -22.02
C PRO A 419 30.91 -20.91 -20.94
N TYR A 420 29.90 -20.04 -21.03
CA TYR A 420 29.59 -19.05 -19.99
C TYR A 420 29.25 -19.71 -18.65
N LEU A 421 28.40 -20.75 -18.66
CA LEU A 421 28.03 -21.49 -17.45
C LEU A 421 29.26 -22.09 -16.76
N HIS A 422 30.15 -22.74 -17.52
CA HIS A 422 31.38 -23.30 -16.98
C HIS A 422 32.25 -22.21 -16.35
N HIS A 423 32.42 -21.07 -17.03
CA HIS A 423 33.18 -19.94 -16.51
C HIS A 423 32.62 -19.46 -15.16
N LYS A 424 31.30 -19.24 -15.06
CA LYS A 424 30.64 -18.79 -13.84
C LYS A 424 30.65 -19.82 -12.71
N VAL A 425 30.45 -21.09 -13.02
CA VAL A 425 30.45 -22.16 -12.01
C VAL A 425 31.86 -22.37 -11.45
N LEU A 426 32.91 -22.23 -12.26
CA LEU A 426 34.29 -22.27 -11.77
C LEU A 426 34.60 -21.08 -10.85
N GLN A 427 34.16 -19.87 -11.21
CA GLN A 427 34.29 -18.70 -10.33
C GLN A 427 33.53 -18.89 -9.01
N ALA A 428 32.31 -19.42 -9.09
CA ALA A 428 31.49 -19.67 -7.92
C ALA A 428 32.11 -20.76 -7.02
N CYS A 429 32.55 -21.89 -7.56
CA CYS A 429 32.94 -23.06 -6.76
C CYS A 429 34.44 -23.23 -6.49
N ASP A 430 35.32 -22.74 -7.37
CA ASP A 430 36.76 -22.99 -7.31
C ASP A 430 37.57 -21.76 -6.83
N ALA A 431 36.93 -20.61 -6.63
CA ALA A 431 37.52 -19.49 -5.91
C ALA A 431 37.75 -19.87 -4.44
N GLN A 432 38.96 -20.35 -4.12
CA GLN A 432 39.46 -20.41 -2.75
C GLN A 432 39.27 -19.03 -2.11
N MET A 433 38.55 -18.97 -0.98
CA MET A 433 38.50 -17.77 -0.18
C MET A 433 39.93 -17.33 0.20
N PRO A 434 40.33 -16.05 0.03
CA PRO A 434 41.29 -15.48 0.95
C PRO A 434 40.70 -15.62 2.36
N LYS A 435 41.48 -16.21 3.26
CA LYS A 435 41.13 -16.39 4.68
C LYS A 435 40.52 -15.10 5.25
N ALA A 436 39.49 -15.28 6.06
CA ALA A 436 38.83 -14.25 6.85
C ALA A 436 39.81 -13.18 7.34
N VAL A 437 39.60 -11.94 6.89
CA VAL A 437 39.96 -10.78 7.70
C VAL A 437 38.80 -10.60 8.67
N GLU A 438 38.97 -11.11 9.88
CA GLU A 438 38.22 -10.62 11.03
C GLU A 438 38.46 -9.11 11.12
N GLY A 439 37.43 -8.31 10.83
CA GLY A 439 37.49 -6.88 11.09
C GLY A 439 36.64 -6.02 10.17
N ARG A 440 35.56 -5.50 10.76
CA ARG A 440 34.79 -4.29 10.41
C ARG A 440 33.61 -4.48 9.45
N GLY A 441 32.43 -4.42 10.07
CA GLY A 441 31.14 -4.22 9.43
C GLY A 441 30.00 -4.43 10.41
N ALA A 442 30.19 -4.06 11.68
CA ALA A 442 29.13 -4.12 12.67
C ALA A 442 28.06 -3.08 12.31
N ILE A 443 26.84 -3.58 12.14
CA ILE A 443 25.60 -2.81 12.21
C ILE A 443 25.66 -2.00 13.52
N PRO A 444 25.52 -0.66 13.52
CA PRO A 444 25.45 0.09 14.75
C PRO A 444 24.14 -0.28 15.48
N PRO A 445 24.18 -0.59 16.80
CA PRO A 445 22.96 -0.76 17.56
C PRO A 445 22.25 0.59 17.73
N PRO A 446 20.92 0.58 17.93
CA PRO A 446 20.16 1.82 18.12
C PRO A 446 20.56 2.46 19.46
N GLU A 447 20.84 3.76 19.42
CA GLU A 447 21.07 4.57 20.62
C GLU A 447 19.78 4.66 21.45
N ASP A 448 19.72 3.91 22.54
CA ASP A 448 18.78 4.18 23.63
C ASP A 448 19.34 5.30 24.51
N ARG A 449 18.62 6.42 24.53
CA ARG A 449 18.72 7.43 25.58
C ARG A 449 18.17 6.85 26.88
N ALA A 450 19.04 6.49 27.83
CA ALA A 450 18.71 6.56 29.26
C ALA A 450 19.97 6.56 30.15
N ASN A 451 19.96 7.44 31.14
CA ASN A 451 20.80 7.47 32.35
C ASN A 451 22.24 8.02 32.24
N GLN A 452 22.34 9.35 32.16
CA GLN A 452 23.33 10.06 32.96
C GLN A 452 22.76 10.32 34.37
N GLY A 453 23.55 10.02 35.39
CA GLY A 453 23.39 10.62 36.72
C GLY A 453 23.06 9.66 37.86
N ARG A 454 24.01 8.79 38.26
CA ARG A 454 24.11 8.39 39.67
C ARG A 454 25.56 8.43 40.14
N GLN A 455 25.73 9.25 41.18
CA GLN A 455 26.95 9.52 41.93
C GLN A 455 27.49 8.25 42.57
N ILE A 456 28.82 8.12 42.57
CA ILE A 456 29.58 7.14 43.32
C ILE A 456 29.68 7.64 44.77
N PRO A 457 29.27 6.88 45.81
CA PRO A 457 29.70 7.15 47.18
C PRO A 457 31.01 6.41 47.49
N PRO A 458 31.88 6.95 48.37
CA PRO A 458 33.18 6.38 48.63
C PRO A 458 33.11 5.16 49.57
N THR A 459 34.09 4.26 49.39
CA THR A 459 34.33 3.04 50.16
C THR A 459 34.63 3.35 51.64
N PRO A 460 34.11 2.61 52.62
CA PRO A 460 34.46 2.79 54.03
C PRO A 460 35.75 2.06 54.41
N THR A 461 36.62 2.75 55.13
CA THR A 461 37.78 2.20 55.86
C THR A 461 37.33 1.28 56.99
N PRO A 462 38.03 0.15 57.25
CA PRO A 462 37.73 -0.73 58.39
C PRO A 462 38.71 -0.48 59.55
N TYR A 463 38.21 -0.32 60.77
CA TYR A 463 38.88 -0.65 62.05
C TYR A 463 37.84 -0.54 63.20
N PRO A 464 38.06 -1.09 64.41
CA PRO A 464 38.94 -2.19 64.83
C PRO A 464 38.23 -3.22 65.75
N THR A 465 38.91 -4.29 66.18
CA THR A 465 38.79 -4.94 67.52
C THR A 465 39.70 -6.18 67.61
N PRO A 466 40.15 -6.61 68.81
CA PRO A 466 40.52 -5.90 70.03
C PRO A 466 42.03 -5.60 70.14
#